data_AF-A0A9D2HXS3-F1
#
_entry.id   AF-A0A9D2HXS3-F1
#
_cell.length_a   1.000
_cell.length_b   1.000
_cell.length_c   1.000
_cell.angle_alpha   90.00
_cell.angle_beta   90.00
_cell.angle_gamma   90.00
#
_symmetry.space_group_name_H-M   'P 1'
#
loop_
_entity.id
_entity.type
_entity.pdbx_description
1 polymer ?
#
loop_
_entity_poly.entity_id
_entity_poly.type
_entity_poly.pdbx_seq_one_letter_code
_entity_poly.pdbx_strand_id
1 'polypeptide(L)'
;MSKIDLLQGDIGMNFYQIEEPYSATMVAHDEIECLKIYTDVVSDIEDEDKFYAELKTISRNLALATLADVEDVDRREKVGLIHATIIIGNCLENDEASVLVMEMP
;
A
#
# COMPACT_ATOMS: atom_id res chain seq x y z
N MET A 1 12.16 -25.99 5.26
CA MET A 1 11.82 -24.57 5.46
C MET A 1 11.71 -24.30 6.94
N SER A 2 12.45 -23.31 7.43
CA SER A 2 12.44 -22.93 8.84
C SER A 2 11.40 -21.83 9.07
N LYS A 3 10.90 -21.68 10.30
CA LYS A 3 9.97 -20.59 10.68
C LYS A 3 10.55 -19.18 10.45
N ILE A 4 11.85 -19.06 10.24
CA ILE A 4 12.55 -17.78 10.06
C ILE A 4 12.42 -17.29 8.61
N ASP A 5 12.27 -18.20 7.65
CA ASP A 5 12.08 -17.85 6.23
C ASP A 5 10.71 -17.19 5.96
N LEU A 6 9.72 -17.40 6.85
CA LEU A 6 8.39 -16.75 6.78
C LEU A 6 8.41 -15.26 7.18
N LEU A 7 9.53 -14.77 7.71
CA LEU A 7 9.66 -13.38 8.18
C LEU A 7 10.52 -12.52 7.26
N GLN A 8 11.05 -13.08 6.16
CA GLN A 8 11.89 -12.37 5.19
C GLN A 8 11.61 -12.86 3.75
N GLY A 9 10.57 -12.29 3.12
CA GLY A 9 10.31 -12.42 1.67
C GLY A 9 9.75 -13.78 1.23
N ASP A 10 8.85 -13.74 0.25
CA ASP A 10 8.10 -14.86 -0.36
C ASP A 10 7.03 -15.45 0.59
N ILE A 11 5.73 -15.14 0.48
CA ILE A 11 4.84 -15.20 -0.69
C ILE A 11 3.65 -14.24 -0.45
N GLY A 12 3.18 -13.58 -1.50
CA GLY A 12 1.93 -12.81 -1.52
C GLY A 12 2.17 -11.43 -2.13
N MET A 13 2.44 -10.43 -1.29
CA MET A 13 2.43 -9.03 -1.71
C MET A 13 3.52 -8.18 -1.05
N ASN A 14 3.92 -7.14 -1.77
CA ASN A 14 4.82 -6.06 -1.37
C ASN A 14 4.02 -4.80 -1.02
N PHE A 15 4.69 -3.85 -0.35
CA PHE A 15 4.10 -2.55 -0.02
C PHE A 15 4.86 -1.46 -0.75
N TYR A 16 4.13 -0.51 -1.32
CA TYR A 16 4.70 0.53 -2.15
C TYR A 16 4.19 1.90 -1.72
N GLN A 17 5.00 2.93 -1.99
CA GLN A 17 4.66 4.32 -1.77
C GLN A 17 5.11 5.17 -2.95
N ILE A 18 4.28 6.10 -3.35
CA ILE A 18 4.57 7.14 -4.35
C ILE A 18 4.04 8.47 -3.82
N GLU A 19 4.66 9.58 -4.22
CA GLU A 19 4.29 10.93 -3.75
C GLU A 19 3.69 11.81 -4.86
N GLU A 20 3.97 11.52 -6.13
CA GLU A 20 3.49 12.29 -7.28
C GLU A 20 2.69 11.41 -8.25
N PRO A 21 1.66 11.96 -8.93
CA PRO A 21 1.07 13.29 -8.72
C PRO A 21 0.32 13.43 -7.38
N TYR A 22 -0.13 12.32 -6.80
CA TYR A 22 -0.74 12.24 -5.47
C TYR A 22 -0.06 11.18 -4.61
N SER A 23 0.02 11.44 -3.30
CA SER A 23 0.63 10.49 -2.37
C SER A 23 -0.27 9.27 -2.20
N ALA A 24 0.30 8.08 -2.36
CA ALA A 24 -0.41 6.83 -2.14
C ALA A 24 0.47 5.77 -1.49
N THR A 25 -0.11 5.01 -0.57
CA THR A 25 0.45 3.77 -0.03
C THR A 25 -0.37 2.59 -0.51
N MET A 26 0.28 1.57 -1.06
CA MET A 26 -0.37 0.45 -1.74
C MET A 26 0.19 -0.90 -1.29
N VAL A 27 -0.62 -1.94 -1.48
CA VAL A 27 -0.22 -3.36 -1.39
C VAL A 27 -0.46 -4.02 -2.74
N ALA A 28 0.53 -4.71 -3.28
CA ALA A 28 0.46 -5.35 -4.60
C ALA A 28 1.56 -6.43 -4.75
N HIS A 29 1.43 -7.33 -5.72
CA HIS A 29 2.43 -8.36 -6.02
C HIS A 29 3.74 -7.76 -6.55
N ASP A 30 3.60 -6.80 -7.46
CA ASP A 30 4.71 -6.18 -8.16
C ASP A 30 4.39 -4.73 -8.55
N GLU A 31 5.39 -4.06 -9.12
CA GLU A 31 5.29 -2.67 -9.54
C GLU A 31 4.27 -2.48 -10.69
N ILE A 32 4.06 -3.49 -11.54
CA ILE A 32 3.12 -3.44 -12.67
C ILE A 32 1.68 -3.42 -12.15
N GLU A 33 1.38 -4.28 -11.19
CA GLU A 33 0.08 -4.25 -10.52
C GLU A 33 -0.12 -2.94 -9.75
N CYS A 34 0.94 -2.40 -9.14
CA CYS A 34 0.91 -1.09 -8.49
C CYS A 34 0.56 0.05 -9.45
N LEU A 35 1.16 0.11 -10.64
CA LEU A 35 0.81 1.09 -11.67
C LEU A 35 -0.67 0.99 -12.02
N LYS A 36 -1.15 -0.24 -12.26
CA LYS A 36 -2.55 -0.48 -12.65
C LYS A 36 -3.53 0.05 -11.59
N ILE A 37 -3.36 -0.32 -10.32
CA ILE A 37 -4.27 0.13 -9.26
C ILE A 37 -4.14 1.64 -9.00
N TYR A 38 -2.94 2.21 -9.17
CA TYR A 38 -2.74 3.65 -9.03
C TYR A 38 -3.50 4.40 -10.13
N THR A 39 -3.38 3.96 -11.38
CA THR A 39 -4.12 4.55 -12.52
C THR A 39 -5.63 4.38 -12.38
N ASP A 40 -6.11 3.22 -11.93
CA ASP A 40 -7.54 2.95 -11.80
C ASP A 40 -8.20 3.72 -10.64
N VAL A 41 -7.47 4.00 -9.55
CA VAL A 41 -8.05 4.50 -8.28
C VAL A 41 -7.57 5.91 -7.90
N VAL A 42 -6.32 6.27 -8.22
CA VAL A 42 -5.67 7.48 -7.71
C VAL A 42 -5.57 8.56 -8.78
N SER A 43 -4.87 8.29 -9.89
CA SER A 43 -4.67 9.26 -10.97
C SER A 43 -4.14 8.61 -12.24
N ASP A 44 -4.57 9.13 -13.39
CA ASP A 44 -3.94 8.84 -14.68
C ASP A 44 -2.43 9.13 -14.62
N ILE A 45 -1.64 8.26 -15.24
CA ILE A 45 -0.18 8.38 -15.36
C ILE A 45 0.16 8.66 -16.83
N GLU A 46 0.76 9.82 -17.09
CA GLU A 46 1.22 10.19 -18.44
C GLU A 46 2.61 9.62 -18.78
N ASP A 47 3.43 9.33 -17.75
CA ASP A 47 4.80 8.85 -17.87
C ASP A 47 5.04 7.68 -16.91
N GLU A 48 4.93 6.45 -17.43
CA GLU A 48 5.14 5.22 -16.66
C GLU A 48 6.60 5.09 -16.17
N ASP A 49 7.57 5.53 -16.97
CA ASP A 49 8.99 5.45 -16.60
C ASP A 49 9.27 6.33 -15.38
N LYS A 50 8.65 7.52 -15.32
CA LYS A 50 8.71 8.38 -14.13
C LYS A 50 8.03 7.72 -12.93
N PHE A 51 6.86 7.10 -13.12
CA PHE A 51 6.17 6.38 -12.05
C PHE A 51 7.06 5.31 -11.41
N TYR A 52 7.66 4.43 -12.23
CA TYR A 52 8.55 3.38 -11.73
C TYR A 52 9.83 3.93 -11.08
N ALA A 53 10.38 5.03 -11.60
CA ALA A 53 11.55 5.67 -11.02
C ALA A 53 11.29 6.26 -9.62
N GLU A 54 10.05 6.66 -9.35
CA GLU A 54 9.64 7.31 -8.10
C GLU A 54 8.95 6.36 -7.10
N LEU A 55 8.42 5.23 -7.57
CA LEU A 55 7.80 4.20 -6.76
C LEU A 55 8.82 3.59 -5.79
N LYS A 56 8.49 3.61 -4.49
CA LYS A 56 9.34 3.08 -3.43
C LYS A 56 8.71 1.84 -2.83
N THR A 57 9.46 0.74 -2.79
CA THR A 57 9.10 -0.38 -1.92
C THR A 57 9.33 0.03 -0.46
N ILE A 58 8.34 -0.16 0.39
CA ILE A 58 8.38 0.16 1.82
C ILE A 58 8.17 -1.09 2.68
N SER A 59 8.53 -1.00 3.96
CA SER A 59 8.25 -2.08 4.91
C SER A 59 6.75 -2.15 5.27
N ARG A 60 6.25 -3.35 5.58
CA ARG A 60 4.90 -3.54 6.14
C ARG A 60 4.64 -2.67 7.37
N ASN A 61 5.64 -2.50 8.23
CA ASN A 61 5.51 -1.67 9.43
C ASN A 61 5.29 -0.20 9.10
N LEU A 62 5.95 0.31 8.04
CA LEU A 62 5.74 1.68 7.58
C LEU A 62 4.34 1.82 6.97
N ALA A 63 3.91 0.90 6.10
CA ALA A 63 2.57 0.90 5.55
C ALA A 63 1.48 0.87 6.64
N LEU A 64 1.68 0.05 7.67
CA LEU A 64 0.77 -0.07 8.80
C LEU A 64 0.75 1.21 9.65
N ALA A 65 1.91 1.83 9.88
CA ALA A 65 2.00 3.11 10.60
C ALA A 65 1.30 4.23 9.83
N THR A 66 1.51 4.33 8.51
CA THR A 66 0.86 5.32 7.64
C THR A 66 -0.66 5.14 7.68
N LEU A 67 -1.16 3.92 7.43
CA LEU A 67 -2.60 3.62 7.45
C LEU A 67 -3.22 3.88 8.82
N ALA A 68 -2.55 3.52 9.90
CA ALA A 68 -3.05 3.74 11.25
C ALA A 68 -3.19 5.23 11.60
N ASP A 69 -2.45 6.12 10.93
CA ASP A 69 -2.47 7.56 11.18
C ASP A 69 -3.57 8.31 10.43
N VAL A 70 -4.18 7.68 9.42
CA VAL A 70 -5.26 8.25 8.62
C VAL A 70 -6.48 8.57 9.50
N GLU A 71 -7.06 9.75 9.30
CA GLU A 71 -8.33 10.13 9.93
C GLU A 71 -9.50 9.47 9.19
N ASP A 72 -10.24 8.63 9.89
CA ASP A 72 -11.53 8.10 9.44
C ASP A 72 -12.56 9.24 9.50
N VAL A 73 -13.01 9.68 8.33
CA VAL A 73 -13.92 10.84 8.18
C VAL A 73 -15.27 10.60 8.88
N ASP A 74 -15.75 9.35 8.88
CA ASP A 74 -17.05 9.02 9.47
C ASP A 74 -16.97 9.01 11.01
N ARG A 75 -15.86 8.50 11.54
CA ARG A 75 -15.66 8.36 12.99
C ARG A 75 -14.98 9.56 13.64
N ARG A 76 -14.35 10.44 12.84
CA ARG A 76 -13.50 11.56 13.30
C ARG A 76 -12.41 11.12 14.28
N GLU A 77 -11.85 9.94 14.02
CA GLU A 77 -10.75 9.37 14.78
C GLU A 77 -9.74 8.74 13.84
N LYS A 78 -8.55 8.42 14.34
CA LYS A 78 -7.57 7.68 13.54
C LYS A 78 -8.04 6.24 13.33
N VAL A 79 -7.76 5.68 12.15
CA VAL A 79 -7.97 4.25 11.86
C VAL A 79 -7.37 3.39 12.97
N GLY A 80 -6.15 3.73 13.41
CA GLY A 80 -5.46 3.08 14.50
C GLY A 80 -4.89 1.69 14.14
N LEU A 81 -3.92 1.22 14.94
CA LEU A 81 -3.13 0.03 14.63
C LEU A 81 -3.96 -1.25 14.48
N ILE A 82 -5.02 -1.42 15.29
CA ILE A 82 -5.85 -2.63 15.27
C ILE A 82 -6.59 -2.74 13.93
N HIS A 83 -7.27 -1.68 13.50
CA HIS A 83 -7.98 -1.70 12.22
C HIS A 83 -7.01 -1.75 11.03
N ALA A 84 -5.89 -1.01 11.08
CA ALA A 84 -4.87 -1.07 10.03
C ALA A 84 -4.32 -2.50 9.85
N THR A 85 -4.11 -3.23 10.96
CA THR A 85 -3.69 -4.63 10.92
C THR A 85 -4.74 -5.53 10.26
N ILE A 86 -6.03 -5.32 10.56
CA ILE A 86 -7.13 -6.09 9.96
C ILE A 86 -7.22 -5.82 8.46
N ILE A 87 -7.12 -4.56 8.03
CA ILE A 87 -7.18 -4.18 6.61
C ILE A 87 -6.04 -4.85 5.83
N ILE A 88 -4.80 -4.66 6.28
CA ILE A 88 -3.63 -5.29 5.63
C ILE A 88 -3.73 -6.81 5.69
N GLY A 89 -4.18 -7.37 6.82
CA GLY A 89 -4.39 -8.81 6.98
C GLY A 89 -5.35 -9.37 5.93
N ASN A 90 -6.48 -8.69 5.72
CA ASN A 90 -7.46 -9.09 4.70
C ASN A 90 -6.88 -9.04 3.28
N CYS A 91 -6.11 -8.00 2.93
CA CYS A 91 -5.44 -7.94 1.62
C CYS A 91 -4.52 -9.15 1.41
N LEU A 92 -3.71 -9.47 2.43
CA LEU A 92 -2.75 -10.58 2.35
C LEU A 92 -3.44 -11.96 2.36
N GLU A 93 -4.51 -12.13 3.12
CA GLU A 93 -5.26 -13.40 3.19
C GLU A 93 -6.08 -13.67 1.93
N ASN A 94 -6.60 -12.61 1.29
CA ASN A 94 -7.39 -12.71 0.06
C ASN A 94 -6.58 -12.54 -1.22
N ASP A 95 -5.27 -12.31 -1.12
CA ASP A 95 -4.39 -12.04 -2.25
C ASP A 95 -4.92 -10.84 -3.10
N GLU A 96 -5.34 -9.78 -2.41
CA GLU A 96 -6.00 -8.61 -3.00
C GLU A 96 -5.12 -7.35 -2.97
N ALA A 97 -4.73 -6.88 -4.16
CA ALA A 97 -4.00 -5.64 -4.33
C ALA A 97 -4.91 -4.44 -4.11
N SER A 98 -4.42 -3.41 -3.42
CA SER A 98 -5.26 -2.30 -2.99
C SER A 98 -4.47 -1.04 -2.67
N VAL A 99 -5.15 0.10 -2.81
CA VAL A 99 -4.71 1.40 -2.29
C VAL A 99 -5.11 1.47 -0.81
N LEU A 100 -4.12 1.50 0.07
CA LEU A 100 -4.32 1.55 1.52
C LEU A 100 -4.57 2.98 2.00
N VAL A 101 -3.80 3.92 1.46
CA VAL A 101 -3.87 5.35 1.79
C VAL A 101 -3.73 6.15 0.51
N MET A 102 -4.53 7.19 0.37
CA MET A 102 -4.37 8.22 -0.64
C MET A 102 -4.53 9.60 -0.01
N GLU A 103 -3.64 10.53 -0.33
CA GLU A 103 -3.75 11.92 0.07
C GLU A 103 -3.88 12.78 -1.19
N MET A 104 -5.07 13.35 -1.36
CA MET A 104 -5.34 14.33 -2.41
C MET A 104 -5.09 15.75 -1.86
N PRO A 105 -4.51 16.65 -2.64
CA PRO A 105 -4.27 18.04 -2.25
C PRO A 105 -5.56 18.86 -2.08
#